data_AF-A0A7R9GB78-F1
#
_entry.id   AF-A0A7R9GB78-F1
#
_cell.length_a   1.000
_cell.length_b   1.000
_cell.length_c   1.000
_cell.angle_alpha   90.00
_cell.angle_beta   90.00
_cell.angle_gamma   90.00
#
_symmetry.space_group_name_H-M   'P 1'
#
loop_
_entity.id
_entity.type
_entity.pdbx_description
1 polymer ?
#
loop_
_entity_poly.entity_id
_entity_poly.type
_entity_poly.pdbx_seq_one_letter_code
_entity_poly.pdbx_strand_id
1 'polypeptide(L)'
;MPGRGSDLAGFPVMMGGLGCLVGTCIGLRNQGRFIIGLSYFVAMGSHVMPLGFQHLYSVLAARDLLTWTLIPKLFLFHLAVPFGYIDSLAVVNVHLTAFGCLAWLVAVYVFWRQLRLVLYGLTGFEMDRGQEKGEFAWANVRKVFGRHVVLAWLWPFYVLPGDEDVVRRRGNK
;
A
#
# COMPACT_ATOMS: atom_id res chain seq x y z
N MET A 1 -16.97 24.61 -31.41
CA MET A 1 -17.11 24.28 -29.97
C MET A 1 -16.04 23.25 -29.58
N PRO A 2 -14.93 23.71 -29.02
CA PRO A 2 -14.23 22.99 -27.94
C PRO A 2 -13.77 24.00 -26.86
N GLY A 3 -13.44 23.67 -25.62
CA GLY A 3 -13.52 22.44 -24.85
C GLY A 3 -13.69 22.89 -23.39
N ARG A 4 -14.61 22.25 -22.66
CA ARG A 4 -14.77 22.49 -21.23
C ARG A 4 -13.49 22.03 -20.53
N GLY A 5 -12.69 22.99 -20.10
CA GLY A 5 -11.80 22.80 -18.97
C GLY A 5 -12.65 22.37 -17.79
N SER A 6 -12.65 21.08 -17.49
CA SER A 6 -13.14 20.58 -16.23
C SER A 6 -12.12 20.97 -15.18
N ASP A 7 -12.36 22.10 -14.54
CA ASP A 7 -11.87 22.44 -13.23
C ASP A 7 -12.11 21.25 -12.30
N LEU A 8 -11.09 20.40 -12.11
CA LEU A 8 -11.05 19.38 -11.06
C LEU A 8 -10.67 20.03 -9.73
N ALA A 9 -11.33 21.16 -9.44
CA ALA A 9 -11.28 21.81 -8.15
C ALA A 9 -12.12 20.98 -7.16
N GLY A 10 -11.42 20.32 -6.24
CA GLY A 10 -11.95 19.94 -4.94
C GLY A 10 -13.12 18.95 -4.93
N PHE A 11 -12.82 17.66 -5.07
CA PHE A 11 -13.72 16.63 -4.54
C PHE A 11 -12.95 15.73 -3.56
N PRO A 12 -13.33 15.69 -2.28
CA PRO A 12 -12.83 14.71 -1.33
C PRO A 12 -13.52 13.38 -1.67
N VAL A 13 -12.90 12.58 -2.52
CA VAL A 13 -13.42 11.24 -2.83
C VAL A 13 -13.08 10.33 -1.66
N MET A 14 -14.08 10.05 -0.84
CA MET A 14 -14.04 9.01 0.18
C MET A 14 -13.71 7.67 -0.50
N MET A 15 -12.44 7.28 -0.50
CA MET A 15 -12.08 5.87 -0.63
C MET A 15 -12.46 5.19 0.68
N GLY A 16 -13.48 4.32 0.62
CA GLY A 16 -13.82 3.42 1.71
C GLY A 16 -12.57 2.74 2.29
N GLY A 17 -12.43 2.83 3.61
CA GLY A 17 -11.43 2.11 4.42
C GLY A 17 -10.03 2.72 4.47
N LEU A 18 -9.36 2.95 3.33
CA LEU A 18 -7.91 3.24 3.33
C LEU A 18 -7.54 4.73 3.38
N GLY A 19 -8.43 5.64 3.01
CA GLY A 19 -8.20 7.09 3.19
C GLY A 19 -8.07 7.50 4.66
N CYS A 20 -8.61 6.69 5.58
CA CYS A 20 -8.52 6.93 7.02
C CYS A 20 -7.15 6.60 7.63
N LEU A 21 -6.29 5.82 6.97
CA LEU A 21 -4.98 5.44 7.53
C LEU A 21 -3.95 6.57 7.47
N VAL A 22 -4.07 7.48 6.50
CA VAL A 22 -3.18 8.65 6.35
C VAL A 22 -3.81 9.92 6.97
N GLY A 23 -4.99 9.78 7.60
CA GLY A 23 -5.74 10.90 8.18
C GLY A 23 -6.19 11.96 7.17
N THR A 24 -6.08 11.70 5.86
CA THR A 24 -6.38 12.64 4.79
C THR A 24 -6.96 11.95 3.56
N CYS A 25 -7.84 12.64 2.84
CA CYS A 25 -8.40 12.13 1.59
C CYS A 25 -7.32 12.01 0.50
N ILE A 26 -7.28 10.86 -0.18
CA ILE A 26 -6.39 10.65 -1.32
C ILE A 26 -7.10 11.16 -2.58
N GLY A 27 -6.71 12.34 -3.02
CA GLY A 27 -7.10 12.91 -4.32
C GLY A 27 -5.90 13.02 -5.26
N LEU A 28 -6.13 13.56 -6.47
CA LEU A 28 -5.09 13.76 -7.51
C LEU A 28 -3.80 14.39 -6.97
N ARG A 29 -3.93 15.37 -6.06
CA ARG A 29 -2.81 16.10 -5.46
C ARG A 29 -1.86 15.22 -4.61
N ASN A 30 -2.38 14.22 -3.91
CA ASN A 30 -1.58 13.37 -3.01
C ASN A 30 -1.41 11.95 -3.55
N GLN A 31 -2.03 11.62 -4.69
CA GLN A 31 -2.03 10.29 -5.27
C GLN A 31 -0.61 9.79 -5.60
N GLY A 32 0.24 10.66 -6.17
CA GLY A 32 1.63 10.32 -6.46
C GLY A 32 2.42 9.92 -5.20
N ARG A 33 2.35 10.75 -4.15
CA ARG A 33 3.00 10.46 -2.85
C ARG A 33 2.48 9.18 -2.22
N PHE A 34 1.17 8.96 -2.28
CA PHE A 34 0.56 7.75 -1.75
C PHE A 34 1.08 6.50 -2.45
N ILE A 35 1.17 6.52 -3.79
CA ILE A 35 1.69 5.38 -4.57
C ILE A 35 3.17 5.13 -4.26
N ILE A 36 3.99 6.20 -4.16
CA ILE A 36 5.40 6.07 -3.81
C ILE A 36 5.55 5.47 -2.41
N GLY A 37 4.85 6.01 -1.40
CA GLY A 37 4.88 5.48 -0.04
C GLY A 37 4.43 4.01 0.03
N LEU A 38 3.38 3.66 -0.69
CA LEU A 38 2.88 2.30 -0.77
C LEU A 38 3.88 1.36 -1.46
N SER A 39 4.60 1.84 -2.49
CA SER A 39 5.64 1.06 -3.15
C SER A 39 6.81 0.74 -2.24
N TYR A 40 7.23 1.69 -1.40
CA TYR A 40 8.27 1.46 -0.39
C TYR A 40 7.81 0.48 0.68
N PHE A 41 6.55 0.57 1.11
CA PHE A 41 5.97 -0.40 2.04
C PHE A 41 5.96 -1.81 1.46
N VAL A 42 5.55 -1.97 0.20
CA VAL A 42 5.58 -3.25 -0.51
C VAL A 42 7.01 -3.76 -0.65
N ALA A 43 7.96 -2.92 -1.07
CA ALA A 43 9.37 -3.30 -1.21
C ALA A 43 9.99 -3.74 0.11
N MET A 44 9.75 -3.00 1.19
CA MET A 44 10.20 -3.35 2.54
C MET A 44 9.56 -4.67 3.00
N GLY A 45 8.25 -4.83 2.84
CA GLY A 45 7.56 -6.07 3.20
C GLY A 45 8.09 -7.28 2.42
N SER A 46 8.38 -7.12 1.12
CA SER A 46 8.98 -8.18 0.29
C SER A 46 10.37 -8.60 0.77
N HIS A 47 11.11 -7.72 1.46
CA HIS A 47 12.41 -8.03 2.03
C HIS A 47 12.32 -8.61 3.45
N VAL A 48 11.44 -8.05 4.29
CA VAL A 48 11.32 -8.42 5.70
C VAL A 48 10.51 -9.71 5.91
N MET A 49 9.45 -9.93 5.14
CA MET A 49 8.58 -11.11 5.32
C MET A 49 9.32 -12.44 5.12
N PRO A 50 10.18 -12.62 4.08
CA PRO A 50 10.96 -13.84 3.93
C PRO A 50 11.88 -14.14 5.13
N LEU A 51 12.50 -13.11 5.72
CA LEU A 51 13.33 -13.25 6.90
C LEU A 51 12.50 -13.70 8.12
N GLY A 52 11.31 -13.13 8.29
CA GLY A 52 10.35 -13.55 9.32
C GLY A 52 9.91 -15.01 9.15
N PHE A 53 9.59 -15.42 7.91
CA PHE A 53 9.26 -16.82 7.61
C PHE A 53 10.44 -17.77 7.82
N GLN A 54 11.65 -17.38 7.45
CA GLN A 54 12.85 -18.20 7.68
C GLN A 54 13.09 -18.42 9.17
N HIS A 55 12.91 -17.39 9.99
CA HIS A 55 13.00 -17.50 11.45
C HIS A 55 11.88 -18.37 12.03
N LEU A 56 10.64 -18.17 11.59
CA LEU A 56 9.51 -19.00 12.02
C LEU A 56 9.73 -20.47 11.65
N TYR A 57 10.21 -20.73 10.43
CA TYR A 57 10.53 -22.06 9.94
C TYR A 57 11.60 -22.73 10.79
N SER A 58 12.69 -22.03 11.14
CA SER A 58 13.75 -22.61 11.97
C SER A 58 13.26 -22.95 13.39
N VAL A 59 12.40 -22.11 13.97
CA VAL A 59 11.77 -22.37 15.28
C VAL A 59 10.83 -23.59 15.23
N LEU A 60 10.03 -23.70 14.18
CA LEU A 60 9.11 -24.84 14.00
C LEU A 60 9.85 -26.14 13.69
N ALA A 61 10.88 -26.08 12.85
CA ALA A 61 11.73 -27.23 12.51
C ALA A 61 12.49 -27.75 13.74
N ALA A 62 13.04 -26.86 14.58
CA ALA A 62 13.71 -27.24 15.82
C ALA A 62 12.79 -27.93 16.84
N ARG A 63 11.46 -27.81 16.68
CA ARG A 63 10.45 -28.40 17.58
C ARG A 63 9.65 -29.54 16.96
N ASP A 64 10.05 -30.05 15.78
CA ASP A 64 9.36 -31.12 15.05
C ASP A 64 7.85 -30.82 14.78
N LEU A 65 7.53 -29.53 14.62
CA LEU A 65 6.16 -29.06 14.39
C LEU A 65 5.79 -29.00 12.91
N LEU A 66 6.70 -29.38 12.00
CA LEU A 66 6.63 -29.16 10.55
C LEU A 66 5.83 -30.23 9.76
N THR A 67 4.85 -30.89 10.39
CA THR A 67 4.08 -32.00 9.82
C THR A 67 2.66 -31.59 9.42
N TRP A 68 1.96 -32.41 8.59
CA TRP A 68 0.56 -32.24 8.12
C TRP A 68 -0.49 -31.98 9.23
N THR A 69 -0.10 -32.11 10.48
CA THR A 69 -0.87 -31.76 11.69
C THR A 69 -0.79 -30.28 12.05
N LEU A 70 -0.29 -29.41 11.15
CA LEU A 70 -0.09 -27.98 11.40
C LEU A 70 -1.36 -27.26 11.90
N ILE A 71 -2.54 -27.60 11.36
CA ILE A 71 -3.83 -26.99 11.72
C ILE A 71 -4.25 -27.33 13.17
N PRO A 72 -4.32 -28.60 13.60
CA PRO A 72 -4.59 -28.92 15.01
C PRO A 72 -3.46 -28.45 15.94
N LYS A 73 -2.20 -28.45 15.46
CA LYS A 73 -1.05 -27.91 16.22
C LYS A 73 -1.13 -26.40 16.41
N LEU A 74 -1.69 -25.62 15.48
CA LEU A 74 -1.97 -24.19 15.65
C LEU A 74 -2.97 -23.95 16.78
N PHE A 75 -4.01 -24.76 16.89
CA PHE A 75 -4.97 -24.69 18.00
C PHE A 75 -4.34 -25.09 19.35
N LEU A 76 -3.55 -26.18 19.34
CA LEU A 76 -2.74 -26.62 20.47
C LEU A 76 -1.69 -25.57 20.87
N PHE A 77 -1.15 -24.80 19.93
CA PHE A 77 -0.19 -23.73 20.19
C PHE A 77 -0.83 -22.60 21.02
N HIS A 78 -2.10 -22.29 20.78
CA HIS A 78 -2.85 -21.30 21.57
C HIS A 78 -3.25 -21.87 22.94
N LEU A 79 -3.56 -23.17 23.01
CA LEU A 79 -3.83 -23.86 24.27
C LEU A 79 -2.56 -24.07 25.12
N ALA A 80 -1.37 -24.19 24.51
CA ALA A 80 -0.11 -24.43 25.21
C ALA A 80 0.46 -23.19 25.92
N VAL A 81 0.04 -21.98 25.53
CA VAL A 81 0.41 -20.72 26.16
C VAL A 81 -0.05 -20.62 27.62
N PRO A 82 -1.33 -20.82 27.97
CA PRO A 82 -1.77 -20.75 29.37
C PRO A 82 -1.16 -21.85 30.26
N PHE A 83 -0.68 -22.95 29.67
CA PHE A 83 0.01 -24.02 30.40
C PHE A 83 1.54 -23.85 30.45
N GLY A 84 2.10 -22.76 29.91
CA GLY A 84 3.52 -22.43 30.01
C GLY A 84 4.46 -23.30 29.15
N TYR A 85 3.94 -24.12 28.25
CA TYR A 85 4.75 -24.99 27.38
C TYR A 85 5.41 -24.23 26.21
N ILE A 86 4.91 -23.03 25.90
CA ILE A 86 5.39 -22.18 24.81
C ILE A 86 5.59 -20.77 25.33
N ASP A 87 6.72 -20.15 24.99
CA ASP A 87 7.02 -18.77 25.31
C ASP A 87 5.99 -17.84 24.64
N SER A 88 5.34 -16.98 25.43
CA SER A 88 4.35 -16.02 24.95
C SER A 88 4.94 -15.08 23.90
N LEU A 89 6.25 -14.81 23.95
CA LEU A 89 6.97 -14.02 22.95
C LEU A 89 7.00 -14.71 21.58
N ALA A 90 7.16 -16.03 21.54
CA ALA A 90 7.10 -16.78 20.28
C ALA A 90 5.71 -16.69 19.65
N VAL A 91 4.66 -16.71 20.47
CA VAL A 91 3.28 -16.58 20.01
C VAL A 91 2.99 -15.19 19.46
N VAL A 92 3.42 -14.15 20.17
CA VAL A 92 3.31 -12.77 19.70
C VAL A 92 4.06 -12.58 18.37
N ASN A 93 5.25 -13.16 18.22
CA ASN A 93 6.02 -13.06 16.98
C ASN A 93 5.34 -13.76 15.78
N VAL A 94 4.75 -14.94 16.00
CA VAL A 94 3.96 -15.65 14.98
C VAL A 94 2.77 -14.80 14.52
N HIS A 95 2.03 -14.21 15.46
CA HIS A 95 0.89 -13.36 15.16
C HIS A 95 1.32 -12.08 14.43
N LEU A 96 2.37 -11.39 14.91
CA LEU A 96 2.93 -10.22 14.24
C LEU A 96 3.37 -10.53 12.82
N THR A 97 4.00 -11.69 12.60
CA THR A 97 4.39 -12.15 11.26
C THR A 97 3.17 -12.38 10.38
N ALA A 98 2.14 -13.08 10.89
CA ALA A 98 0.91 -13.33 10.14
C ALA A 98 0.14 -12.03 9.79
N PHE A 99 0.01 -11.11 10.75
CA PHE A 99 -0.58 -9.79 10.50
C PHE A 99 0.26 -8.97 9.51
N GLY A 100 1.59 -9.03 9.61
CA GLY A 100 2.51 -8.41 8.66
C GLY A 100 2.31 -8.94 7.23
N CYS A 101 2.18 -10.26 7.07
CA CYS A 101 1.90 -10.89 5.78
C CYS A 101 0.56 -10.43 5.21
N LEU A 102 -0.49 -10.40 6.02
CA LEU A 102 -1.81 -9.92 5.60
C LEU A 102 -1.76 -8.45 5.17
N ALA A 103 -1.12 -7.59 5.97
CA ALA A 103 -0.96 -6.18 5.65
C ALA A 103 -0.15 -5.98 4.37
N TRP A 104 0.90 -6.77 4.15
CA TRP A 104 1.69 -6.75 2.92
C TRP A 104 0.87 -7.18 1.70
N LEU A 105 0.10 -8.26 1.78
CA LEU A 105 -0.78 -8.71 0.69
C LEU A 105 -1.83 -7.66 0.33
N VAL A 106 -2.45 -7.04 1.34
CA VAL A 106 -3.39 -5.92 1.14
C VAL A 106 -2.67 -4.75 0.47
N ALA A 107 -1.46 -4.40 0.90
CA ALA A 107 -0.68 -3.33 0.31
C ALA A 107 -0.31 -3.61 -1.16
N VAL A 108 0.08 -4.85 -1.50
CA VAL A 108 0.34 -5.28 -2.88
C VAL A 108 -0.91 -5.11 -3.74
N TYR A 109 -2.06 -5.58 -3.25
CA TYR A 109 -3.34 -5.44 -3.95
C TYR A 109 -3.70 -3.96 -4.18
N VAL A 110 -3.60 -3.13 -3.14
CA VAL A 110 -3.89 -1.70 -3.24
C VAL A 110 -2.91 -1.03 -4.19
N PHE A 111 -1.62 -1.37 -4.14
CA PHE A 111 -0.60 -0.81 -5.02
C PHE A 111 -0.90 -1.13 -6.48
N TRP A 112 -1.20 -2.39 -6.77
CA TRP A 112 -1.59 -2.83 -8.10
C TRP A 112 -2.84 -2.09 -8.60
N ARG A 113 -3.87 -1.96 -7.75
CA ARG A 113 -5.10 -1.22 -8.06
C ARG A 113 -4.78 0.25 -8.40
N GLN A 114 -3.97 0.92 -7.58
CA GLN A 114 -3.60 2.32 -7.80
C GLN A 114 -2.75 2.52 -9.06
N LEU A 115 -1.82 1.60 -9.33
CA LEU A 115 -1.01 1.63 -10.55
C LEU A 115 -1.92 1.53 -11.78
N ARG A 116 -2.89 0.62 -11.75
CA ARG A 116 -3.88 0.48 -12.81
C ARG A 116 -4.66 1.79 -13.02
N LEU A 117 -5.19 2.38 -11.94
CA LEU A 117 -5.88 3.67 -11.99
C LEU A 117 -5.04 4.75 -12.67
N VAL A 118 -3.75 4.87 -12.31
CA VAL A 118 -2.85 5.86 -12.94
C VAL A 118 -2.59 5.56 -14.41
N LEU A 119 -2.37 4.30 -14.79
CA LEU A 119 -2.07 3.93 -16.18
C LEU A 119 -3.24 4.22 -17.12
N TYR A 120 -4.46 3.95 -16.67
CA TYR A 120 -5.69 4.23 -17.42
C TYR A 120 -6.19 5.67 -17.24
N GLY A 121 -5.56 6.45 -16.35
CA GLY A 121 -5.98 7.83 -16.08
C GLY A 121 -7.36 7.94 -15.42
N LEU A 122 -7.75 6.92 -14.66
CA LEU A 122 -9.04 6.82 -13.99
C LEU A 122 -8.91 7.07 -12.49
N THR A 123 -9.98 7.54 -11.88
CA THR A 123 -10.16 7.56 -10.42
C THR A 123 -10.79 6.27 -9.93
N GLY A 124 -10.64 5.97 -8.63
CA GLY A 124 -11.27 4.79 -8.03
C GLY A 124 -12.79 4.77 -8.21
N PHE A 125 -13.43 5.94 -8.14
CA PHE A 125 -14.86 6.10 -8.34
C PHE A 125 -15.31 5.76 -9.77
N GLU A 126 -14.56 6.22 -10.77
CA GLU A 126 -14.87 5.95 -12.19
C GLU A 126 -14.72 4.46 -12.50
N MET A 127 -13.67 3.83 -11.97
CA MET A 127 -13.43 2.40 -12.15
C MET A 127 -14.54 1.56 -11.49
N ASP A 128 -14.95 1.91 -10.27
CA ASP A 128 -16.01 1.18 -9.54
C ASP A 128 -17.40 1.35 -10.19
N ARG A 129 -17.59 2.41 -10.99
CA ARG A 129 -18.80 2.64 -11.81
C ARG A 129 -18.72 2.05 -13.22
N GLY A 130 -17.68 1.26 -13.51
CA GLY A 130 -17.53 0.59 -14.81
C GLY A 130 -17.22 1.55 -15.97
N GLN A 131 -16.63 2.72 -15.70
CA GLN A 131 -16.10 3.55 -16.78
C GLN A 131 -14.80 2.92 -17.31
N GLU A 132 -14.93 2.04 -18.29
CA GLU A 132 -13.80 1.31 -18.89
C GLU A 132 -13.01 2.13 -19.94
N LYS A 133 -13.35 3.41 -20.16
CA LYS A 133 -12.82 4.21 -21.27
C LYS A 133 -11.56 5.01 -20.93
N GLY A 134 -10.74 4.52 -20.00
CA GLY A 134 -9.39 5.05 -19.85
C GLY A 134 -8.52 4.50 -20.97
N GLU A 135 -7.89 5.33 -21.78
CA GLU A 135 -6.82 4.86 -22.66
C GLU A 135 -5.56 4.64 -21.81
N PHE A 136 -4.98 3.44 -21.92
CA PHE A 136 -3.67 3.17 -21.34
C PHE A 136 -2.64 4.12 -21.97
N ALA A 137 -2.09 5.03 -21.17
CA ALA A 137 -1.15 6.01 -21.69
C ALA A 137 -0.10 6.41 -20.65
N TRP A 138 1.16 6.42 -21.08
CA TRP A 138 2.27 6.95 -20.28
C TRP A 138 2.11 8.45 -19.96
N ALA A 139 1.32 9.16 -20.77
CA ALA A 139 0.92 10.54 -20.49
C ALA A 139 0.19 10.65 -19.14
N ASN A 140 -0.59 9.65 -18.74
CA ASN A 140 -1.31 9.65 -17.46
C ASN A 140 -0.36 9.52 -16.27
N VAL A 141 0.68 8.68 -16.41
CA VAL A 141 1.76 8.56 -15.41
C VAL A 141 2.49 9.90 -15.25
N ARG A 142 2.81 10.58 -16.35
CA ARG A 142 3.45 11.91 -16.30
C ARG A 142 2.57 12.98 -15.68
N LYS A 143 1.24 12.88 -15.77
CA LYS A 143 0.33 13.82 -15.07
C LYS A 143 0.43 13.68 -13.54
N VAL A 144 0.68 12.47 -13.05
CA VAL A 144 0.76 12.19 -11.60
C VAL A 144 2.17 12.40 -11.04
N PHE A 145 3.21 11.93 -11.75
CA PHE A 145 4.59 11.96 -11.26
C PHE A 145 5.46 13.06 -11.87
N GLY A 146 4.94 13.77 -12.88
CA GLY A 146 5.67 14.81 -13.60
C GLY A 146 6.60 14.26 -14.66
N ARG A 147 7.51 15.13 -15.13
CA ARG A 147 8.45 14.81 -16.20
C ARG A 147 9.58 13.88 -15.73
N HIS A 148 10.02 14.02 -14.48
CA HIS A 148 11.11 13.26 -13.88
C HIS A 148 10.58 12.12 -13.01
N VAL A 149 9.89 11.16 -13.62
CA VAL A 149 9.27 10.03 -12.90
C VAL A 149 10.30 9.30 -12.03
N VAL A 150 11.47 8.96 -12.55
CA VAL A 150 12.50 8.24 -11.77
C VAL A 150 12.93 9.01 -10.52
N LEU A 151 13.12 10.33 -10.65
CA LEU A 151 13.53 11.16 -9.52
C LEU A 151 12.44 11.28 -8.46
N ALA A 152 11.17 11.38 -8.89
CA ALA A 152 10.02 11.35 -8.00
C ALA A 152 9.94 10.06 -7.17
N TRP A 153 10.34 8.93 -7.75
CA TRP A 153 10.32 7.64 -7.07
C TRP A 153 11.49 7.42 -6.13
N LEU A 154 12.67 7.99 -6.42
CA LEU A 154 13.86 7.83 -5.59
C LEU A 154 14.00 8.88 -4.49
N TRP A 155 13.42 10.07 -4.69
CA TRP A 155 13.62 11.22 -3.82
C TRP A 155 12.29 11.68 -3.17
N PRO A 156 12.08 11.42 -1.86
CA PRO A 156 10.79 11.69 -1.21
C PRO A 156 10.47 13.19 -1.08
N PHE A 157 11.47 14.06 -1.22
CA PHE A 157 11.29 15.52 -1.19
C PHE A 157 11.10 16.13 -2.59
N TYR A 158 11.00 15.30 -3.63
CA TYR A 158 10.78 15.81 -4.98
C TYR A 158 9.39 16.44 -5.06
N VAL A 159 9.32 17.64 -5.64
CA VAL A 159 8.07 18.37 -5.79
C VAL A 159 7.26 17.73 -6.91
N LEU A 160 6.10 17.17 -6.56
CA LEU A 160 5.22 16.54 -7.53
C LEU A 160 4.28 17.57 -8.17
N PRO A 161 3.79 17.31 -9.40
CA PRO A 161 2.74 18.12 -10.00
C PRO A 161 1.53 18.18 -9.05
N GLY A 162 1.12 19.37 -8.63
CA GLY A 162 0.07 19.60 -7.63
C GLY A 162 0.56 20.13 -6.27
N ASP A 163 1.85 20.05 -5.99
CA ASP A 163 2.47 20.76 -4.85
C ASP A 163 2.94 22.17 -5.21
N GLU A 164 3.25 22.40 -6.50
CA GLU A 164 3.71 23.69 -7.01
C GLU A 164 2.72 24.83 -6.71
N ASP A 165 1.41 24.56 -6.79
CA ASP A 165 0.35 25.53 -6.45
C ASP A 165 0.37 25.94 -4.97
N VAL A 166 0.89 25.09 -4.09
CA VAL A 166 0.98 25.33 -2.64
C VAL A 166 2.18 26.20 -2.32
N VAL A 167 3.32 25.88 -2.94
CA VAL A 167 4.55 26.67 -2.82
C VAL A 167 4.29 28.07 -3.35
N ARG A 168 3.60 28.20 -4.49
CA ARG A 168 3.23 29.49 -5.09
C ARG A 168 2.27 30.31 -4.21
N ARG A 169 1.33 29.67 -3.50
CA ARG A 169 0.44 30.36 -2.54
C ARG A 169 1.12 30.72 -1.22
N ARG A 170 2.17 29.99 -0.80
CA ARG A 170 2.93 30.30 0.43
C ARG A 170 4.02 31.35 0.22
N GLY A 171 4.65 31.40 -0.95
CA GLY A 171 5.66 32.41 -1.28
C GLY A 171 5.10 33.79 -1.64
N ASN A 172 3.76 33.94 -1.68
CA ASN A 172 3.07 35.19 -1.97
C ASN A 172 2.40 35.80 -0.71
N LYS A 173 2.82 35.36 0.47
CA LYS A 173 2.51 35.92 1.79
C LYS A 173 3.80 36.36 2.45
#